data_AF-A0A2B7YWX3-F1
#
_entry.id   AF-A0A2B7YWX3-F1
#
_cell.length_a   1.000
_cell.length_b   1.000
_cell.length_c   1.000
_cell.angle_alpha   90.00
_cell.angle_beta   90.00
_cell.angle_gamma   90.00
#
_symmetry.space_group_name_H-M   'P 1'
#
loop_
_entity.id
_entity.type
_entity.pdbx_description
1 polymer ?
#
loop_
_entity_poly.entity_id
_entity_poly.type
_entity_poly.pdbx_seq_one_letter_code
_entity_poly.pdbx_strand_id
1 'polypeptide(L)'
;MLIEEKEKNINIFIDKIVKKIEKNLPEINQPISEDDKDILNRMIILESKSLFHTLYRNMESKTLEKDIYKNEENKTKYFKLELNQKMKEKFVFETPKHIDYKNGEELKKALMQSGVIFVTGGAVSLITKSSIPVSIGLILSGVWYYTSQQKAKDFEKRKMKEIRDQYLNNLKISLEKWVKSIEEYYDEEVEKLERELKNGE
;
A
#
# COMPACT_ATOMS: atom_id res chain seq x y z
N MET A 1 -14.74 14.77 -15.88
CA MET A 1 -15.92 14.07 -15.33
C MET A 1 -15.67 12.59 -14.99
N LEU A 2 -15.56 11.64 -15.93
CA LEU A 2 -15.38 10.20 -15.60
C LEU A 2 -14.01 9.82 -14.97
N ILE A 3 -12.94 10.56 -15.27
CA ILE A 3 -11.60 10.34 -14.69
C ILE A 3 -11.57 10.85 -13.24
N GLU A 4 -12.02 12.08 -13.01
CA GLU A 4 -12.13 12.70 -11.67
C GLU A 4 -13.04 11.91 -10.73
N GLU A 5 -14.15 11.35 -11.22
CA GLU A 5 -15.05 10.53 -10.41
C GLU A 5 -14.42 9.20 -10.00
N LYS A 6 -13.60 8.60 -10.86
CA LYS A 6 -12.90 7.34 -10.57
C LYS A 6 -11.67 7.55 -9.66
N GLU A 7 -10.90 8.62 -9.84
CA GLU A 7 -9.84 9.04 -8.89
C GLU A 7 -10.42 9.33 -7.51
N LYS A 8 -11.58 10.01 -7.46
CA LYS A 8 -12.34 10.23 -6.23
C LYS A 8 -12.76 8.90 -5.58
N ASN A 9 -13.15 7.90 -6.36
CA ASN A 9 -13.51 6.57 -5.84
C ASN A 9 -12.30 5.80 -5.26
N ILE A 10 -11.11 5.92 -5.86
CA ILE A 10 -9.88 5.31 -5.34
C ILE A 10 -9.48 5.95 -4.02
N ASN A 11 -9.48 7.28 -3.94
CA ASN A 11 -9.18 8.00 -2.69
C ASN A 11 -10.17 7.67 -1.58
N ILE A 12 -11.47 7.54 -1.91
CA ILE A 12 -12.49 7.05 -0.97
C ILE A 12 -12.18 5.61 -0.52
N PHE A 13 -11.69 4.75 -1.40
CA PHE A 13 -11.29 3.39 -1.04
C PHE A 13 -10.10 3.41 -0.07
N ILE A 14 -9.04 4.16 -0.38
CA ILE A 14 -7.86 4.32 0.49
C ILE A 14 -8.27 4.84 1.87
N ASP A 15 -9.12 5.88 1.91
CA ASP A 15 -9.64 6.43 3.18
C ASP A 15 -10.43 5.39 3.98
N LYS A 16 -11.19 4.50 3.31
CA LYS A 16 -11.89 3.40 3.97
C LYS A 16 -10.91 2.38 4.57
N ILE A 17 -9.83 2.05 3.87
CA ILE A 17 -8.77 1.17 4.40
C ILE A 17 -8.18 1.79 5.66
N VAL A 18 -7.74 3.05 5.59
CA VAL A 18 -7.13 3.77 6.71
C VAL A 18 -8.07 3.83 7.92
N LYS A 19 -9.35 4.17 7.71
CA LYS A 19 -10.36 4.17 8.79
C LYS A 19 -10.62 2.78 9.37
N LYS A 20 -10.56 1.73 8.55
CA LYS A 20 -10.74 0.35 9.01
C LYS A 20 -9.56 -0.06 9.90
N ILE A 21 -8.35 0.27 9.49
CA ILE A 21 -7.13 0.06 10.28
C ILE A 21 -7.20 0.85 11.59
N GLU A 22 -7.52 2.15 11.54
CA GLU A 22 -7.66 3.01 12.72
C GLU A 22 -8.60 2.41 13.78
N LYS A 23 -9.76 1.88 13.36
CA LYS A 23 -10.75 1.26 14.26
C LYS A 23 -10.27 -0.03 14.93
N ASN A 24 -9.29 -0.70 14.34
CA ASN A 24 -8.73 -1.95 14.86
C ASN A 24 -7.39 -1.74 15.56
N LEU A 25 -6.92 -0.50 15.68
CA LEU A 25 -5.77 -0.20 16.52
C LEU A 25 -6.17 -0.32 17.99
N PRO A 26 -5.31 -0.91 18.83
CA PRO A 26 -5.50 -0.86 20.28
C PRO A 26 -5.63 0.57 20.79
N GLU A 27 -6.27 0.73 21.93
CA GLU A 27 -6.30 2.02 22.61
C GLU A 27 -4.88 2.50 22.90
N ILE A 28 -4.67 3.81 22.87
CA ILE A 28 -3.36 4.46 23.09
C ILE A 28 -2.66 3.97 24.37
N ASN A 29 -3.44 3.54 25.36
CA ASN A 29 -2.96 3.12 26.67
C ASN A 29 -2.69 1.61 26.79
N GLN A 30 -2.98 0.83 25.74
CA GLN A 30 -2.86 -0.63 25.76
C GLN A 30 -1.65 -1.10 24.95
N PRO A 31 -0.94 -2.15 25.41
CA PRO A 31 0.09 -2.79 24.63
C PRO A 31 -0.48 -3.31 23.32
N ILE A 32 0.29 -3.17 22.24
CA ILE A 32 0.02 -3.90 21.01
C ILE A 32 0.55 -5.32 21.20
N SER A 33 -0.35 -6.29 21.33
CA SER A 33 -0.01 -7.71 21.40
C SER A 33 0.50 -8.24 20.05
N GLU A 34 1.14 -9.42 20.03
CA GLU A 34 1.47 -10.08 18.76
C GLU A 34 0.21 -10.42 17.95
N ASP A 35 -0.90 -10.77 18.62
CA ASP A 35 -2.18 -11.03 17.96
C ASP A 35 -2.73 -9.78 17.27
N ASP A 36 -2.63 -8.60 17.90
CA ASP A 36 -3.02 -7.33 17.29
C ASP A 36 -2.21 -7.05 16.02
N LYS A 37 -0.89 -7.32 16.05
CA LYS A 37 -0.02 -7.15 14.88
C LYS A 37 -0.45 -8.08 13.75
N ASP A 38 -0.71 -9.34 14.05
CA ASP A 38 -1.15 -10.33 13.08
C ASP A 38 -2.50 -9.95 12.44
N ILE A 39 -3.45 -9.49 13.26
CA ILE A 39 -4.76 -9.01 12.80
C ILE A 39 -4.59 -7.80 11.87
N LEU A 40 -3.82 -6.80 12.29
CA LEU A 40 -3.57 -5.60 11.50
C LEU A 40 -2.87 -5.92 10.17
N ASN A 41 -1.84 -6.78 10.20
CA ASN A 41 -1.12 -7.20 9.00
C ASN A 41 -2.04 -7.93 8.02
N ARG A 42 -2.82 -8.90 8.50
CA ARG A 42 -3.81 -9.61 7.67
C ARG A 42 -4.82 -8.65 7.06
N MET A 43 -5.29 -7.67 7.85
CA MET A 43 -6.22 -6.67 7.36
C MET A 43 -5.62 -5.81 6.25
N ILE A 44 -4.40 -5.27 6.43
CA ILE A 44 -3.71 -4.48 5.39
C ILE A 44 -3.54 -5.31 4.11
N ILE A 45 -3.13 -6.58 4.22
CA ILE A 45 -2.97 -7.47 3.06
C ILE A 45 -4.29 -7.69 2.33
N LEU A 46 -5.36 -8.02 3.06
CA LEU A 46 -6.68 -8.29 2.47
C LEU A 46 -7.26 -7.04 1.78
N GLU A 47 -7.18 -5.89 2.46
CA GLU A 47 -7.67 -4.63 1.91
C GLU A 47 -6.85 -4.18 0.69
N SER A 48 -5.52 -4.34 0.74
CA SER A 48 -4.65 -4.02 -0.40
C SER A 48 -4.94 -4.92 -1.60
N LYS A 49 -5.18 -6.23 -1.39
CA LYS A 49 -5.60 -7.15 -2.47
C LYS A 49 -6.93 -6.74 -3.08
N SER A 50 -7.88 -6.31 -2.26
CA SER A 50 -9.18 -5.82 -2.72
C SER A 50 -9.04 -4.53 -3.54
N LEU A 51 -8.23 -3.59 -3.07
CA LEU A 51 -7.89 -2.36 -3.79
C LEU A 51 -7.23 -2.67 -5.13
N PHE A 52 -6.21 -3.53 -5.16
CA PHE A 52 -5.56 -3.97 -6.39
C PHE A 52 -6.55 -4.57 -7.39
N HIS A 53 -7.41 -5.47 -6.95
CA HIS A 53 -8.40 -6.10 -7.83
C HIS A 53 -9.37 -5.06 -8.43
N THR A 54 -9.80 -4.10 -7.62
CA THR A 54 -10.67 -3.00 -8.05
C THR A 54 -9.98 -2.11 -9.07
N LEU A 55 -8.72 -1.75 -8.82
CA LEU A 55 -7.91 -0.94 -9.74
C LEU A 55 -7.73 -1.65 -11.07
N TYR A 56 -7.27 -2.90 -11.05
CA TYR A 56 -7.05 -3.69 -12.26
C TYR A 56 -8.32 -3.76 -13.12
N ARG A 57 -9.46 -4.10 -12.50
CA ARG A 57 -10.74 -4.21 -13.22
C ARG A 57 -11.17 -2.89 -13.85
N ASN A 58 -10.96 -1.79 -13.14
CA ASN A 58 -11.29 -0.45 -13.64
C ASN A 58 -10.41 -0.05 -14.82
N MET A 59 -9.11 -0.34 -14.75
CA MET A 59 -8.16 -0.06 -15.83
C MET A 59 -8.43 -0.94 -17.06
N GLU A 60 -8.64 -2.25 -16.85
CA GLU A 60 -9.01 -3.19 -17.91
C GLU A 60 -10.27 -2.77 -18.65
N SER A 61 -11.34 -2.42 -17.92
CA SER A 61 -12.58 -1.93 -18.53
C SER A 61 -12.34 -0.70 -19.40
N LYS A 62 -11.57 0.28 -18.91
CA LYS A 62 -11.25 1.50 -19.67
C LYS A 62 -10.43 1.20 -20.91
N THR A 63 -9.45 0.30 -20.81
CA THR A 63 -8.63 -0.09 -21.95
C THR A 63 -9.48 -0.74 -23.03
N LEU A 64 -10.33 -1.69 -22.65
CA LEU A 64 -11.19 -2.42 -23.59
C LEU A 64 -12.32 -1.56 -24.20
N GLU A 65 -12.61 -0.39 -23.65
CA GLU A 65 -13.53 0.59 -24.24
C GLU A 65 -12.90 1.39 -25.41
N LYS A 66 -11.57 1.41 -25.54
CA LYS A 66 -10.88 2.15 -26.62
C LYS A 66 -11.18 1.52 -27.99
N ASP A 67 -11.28 2.36 -29.03
CA ASP A 67 -11.64 1.93 -30.39
C ASP A 67 -10.72 0.81 -30.96
N ILE A 68 -9.42 0.86 -30.66
CA ILE A 68 -8.44 -0.14 -31.11
C ILE A 68 -8.76 -1.57 -30.63
N TYR A 69 -9.51 -1.71 -29.53
CA TYR A 69 -9.91 -3.01 -28.97
C TYR A 69 -11.35 -3.41 -29.31
N LYS A 70 -12.07 -2.63 -30.14
CA LYS A 70 -13.39 -3.05 -30.68
C LYS A 70 -13.26 -4.23 -31.64
N ASN A 71 -12.09 -4.40 -32.27
CA ASN A 71 -11.79 -5.59 -33.05
C ASN A 71 -11.39 -6.75 -32.11
N GLU A 72 -11.88 -7.96 -32.40
CA GLU A 72 -11.66 -9.13 -31.55
C GLU A 72 -10.22 -9.68 -31.57
N GLU A 73 -9.45 -9.41 -32.63
CA GLU A 73 -8.04 -9.83 -32.72
C GLU A 73 -7.16 -9.05 -31.73
N ASN A 74 -7.30 -7.73 -31.70
CA ASN A 74 -6.58 -6.83 -30.79
C ASN A 74 -6.98 -7.09 -29.34
N LYS A 75 -8.26 -7.34 -29.09
CA LYS A 75 -8.76 -7.76 -27.79
C LYS A 75 -8.17 -9.11 -27.36
N THR A 76 -8.05 -10.06 -28.28
CA THR A 76 -7.36 -11.34 -28.02
C THR A 76 -5.88 -11.12 -27.70
N LYS A 77 -5.19 -10.22 -28.42
CA LYS A 77 -3.79 -9.86 -28.14
C LYS A 77 -3.63 -9.21 -26.74
N TYR A 78 -4.58 -8.36 -26.33
CA TYR A 78 -4.63 -7.82 -24.97
C TYR A 78 -4.72 -8.93 -23.92
N PHE A 79 -5.67 -9.88 -24.05
CA PHE A 79 -5.82 -10.94 -23.06
C PHE A 79 -4.61 -11.88 -22.99
N LYS A 80 -3.91 -12.10 -24.12
CA LYS A 80 -2.65 -12.85 -24.18
C LYS A 80 -1.49 -12.18 -23.43
N LEU A 81 -1.59 -10.90 -23.07
CA LEU A 81 -0.58 -10.27 -22.21
C LEU A 81 -0.60 -10.83 -20.79
N GLU A 82 -1.72 -11.42 -20.36
CA GLU A 82 -1.93 -11.92 -19.00
C GLU A 82 -1.61 -10.87 -17.92
N LEU A 83 -1.98 -9.60 -18.17
CA LEU A 83 -1.58 -8.46 -17.35
C LEU A 83 -1.92 -8.62 -15.87
N ASN A 84 -3.10 -9.17 -15.55
CA ASN A 84 -3.47 -9.45 -14.16
C ASN A 84 -2.44 -10.32 -13.44
N GLN A 85 -1.94 -11.37 -14.12
CA GLN A 85 -0.97 -12.29 -13.54
C GLN A 85 0.39 -11.62 -13.39
N LYS A 86 0.89 -10.96 -14.45
CA LYS A 86 2.15 -10.19 -14.40
C LYS A 86 2.15 -9.13 -13.29
N MET A 87 1.03 -8.44 -13.13
CA MET A 87 0.88 -7.44 -12.07
C MET A 87 0.87 -8.07 -10.68
N LYS A 88 0.20 -9.22 -10.47
CA LYS A 88 0.25 -9.93 -9.17
C LYS A 88 1.66 -10.39 -8.81
N GLU A 89 2.44 -10.79 -9.80
CA GLU A 89 3.85 -11.18 -9.61
C GLU A 89 4.74 -9.98 -9.30
N LYS A 90 4.50 -8.86 -9.98
CA LYS A 90 5.26 -7.61 -9.77
C LYS A 90 4.91 -6.92 -8.46
N PHE A 91 3.63 -6.87 -8.09
CA PHE A 91 3.12 -6.22 -6.89
C PHE A 91 2.88 -7.25 -5.80
N VAL A 92 3.94 -7.58 -5.06
CA VAL A 92 3.94 -8.66 -4.07
C VAL A 92 3.19 -8.24 -2.80
N PHE A 93 2.32 -9.13 -2.33
CA PHE A 93 1.47 -8.95 -1.14
C PHE A 93 2.09 -9.57 0.13
N GLU A 94 3.41 -9.53 0.28
CA GLU A 94 4.13 -10.20 1.37
C GLU A 94 4.69 -9.21 2.39
N THR A 95 4.66 -9.63 3.65
CA THR A 95 5.28 -8.92 4.77
C THR A 95 6.71 -9.45 4.98
N PRO A 96 7.70 -8.61 5.33
CA PRO A 96 8.98 -9.10 5.85
C PRO A 96 8.74 -10.02 7.05
N LYS A 97 9.29 -11.24 7.02
CA LYS A 97 9.03 -12.29 8.03
C LYS A 97 9.72 -12.06 9.38
N HIS A 98 10.72 -11.18 9.43
CA HIS A 98 11.46 -10.89 10.66
C HIS A 98 12.04 -9.47 10.63
N ILE A 99 11.72 -8.67 11.64
CA ILE A 99 12.42 -7.43 11.98
C ILE A 99 12.76 -7.55 13.47
N ASP A 100 14.04 -7.49 13.83
CA ASP A 100 14.45 -7.43 15.24
C ASP A 100 14.24 -6.00 15.78
N TYR A 101 13.28 -5.86 16.70
CA TYR A 101 12.86 -4.58 17.25
C TYR A 101 13.74 -4.06 18.38
N LYS A 102 14.65 -4.89 18.92
CA LYS A 102 15.49 -4.50 20.06
C LYS A 102 16.64 -3.59 19.64
N ASN A 103 16.99 -3.60 18.36
CA ASN A 103 18.10 -2.81 17.83
C ASN A 103 17.58 -1.75 16.84
N GLY A 104 17.55 -0.50 17.27
CA GLY A 104 17.11 0.62 16.43
C GLY A 104 17.88 0.76 15.11
N GLU A 105 19.13 0.29 15.05
CA GLU A 105 19.89 0.22 13.79
C GLU A 105 19.41 -0.90 12.86
N GLU A 106 19.05 -2.07 13.38
CA GLU A 106 18.51 -3.16 12.55
C GLU A 106 17.11 -2.83 12.05
N LEU A 107 16.29 -2.19 12.88
CA LEU A 107 15.05 -1.58 12.44
C LEU A 107 15.33 -0.57 11.32
N LYS A 108 16.23 0.40 11.52
CA LYS A 108 16.61 1.38 10.49
C LYS A 108 17.15 0.71 9.21
N LYS A 109 17.92 -0.36 9.32
CA LYS A 109 18.49 -1.11 8.18
C LYS A 109 17.44 -1.92 7.45
N ALA A 110 16.55 -2.62 8.15
CA ALA A 110 15.41 -3.34 7.57
C ALA A 110 14.45 -2.37 6.87
N LEU A 111 14.25 -1.18 7.45
CA LEU A 111 13.52 -0.09 6.84
C LEU A 111 14.23 0.44 5.58
N MET A 112 15.54 0.73 5.64
CA MET A 112 16.31 1.18 4.47
C MET A 112 16.36 0.14 3.33
N GLN A 113 16.53 -1.14 3.65
CA GLN A 113 16.54 -2.25 2.69
C GLN A 113 15.17 -2.51 2.05
N SER A 114 14.08 -2.10 2.71
CA SER A 114 12.71 -2.17 2.19
C SER A 114 12.26 -0.89 1.50
N GLY A 115 13.16 0.04 1.13
CA GLY A 115 12.79 1.24 0.36
C GLY A 115 12.03 2.31 1.16
N VAL A 116 12.24 2.36 2.48
CA VAL A 116 11.65 3.38 3.37
C VAL A 116 12.31 4.75 3.16
N ILE A 117 11.49 5.80 3.07
CA ILE A 117 11.97 7.20 3.17
C ILE A 117 11.62 7.72 4.56
N PHE A 118 12.64 8.17 5.30
CA PHE A 118 12.46 8.96 6.52
C PHE A 118 11.99 10.37 6.12
N VAL A 119 10.74 10.72 6.45
CA VAL A 119 10.32 12.11 6.37
C VAL A 119 10.65 12.75 7.72
N THR A 120 11.39 13.86 7.66
CA THR A 120 11.91 14.65 8.79
C THR A 120 10.94 14.72 9.98
N GLY A 121 11.37 14.22 11.15
CA GLY A 121 10.59 14.23 12.39
C GLY A 121 10.50 12.89 13.15
N GLY A 122 11.05 11.79 12.61
CA GLY A 122 11.05 10.48 13.27
C GLY A 122 9.91 9.53 12.86
N ALA A 123 9.10 9.91 11.87
CA ALA A 123 8.03 9.08 11.32
C ALA A 123 8.55 8.22 10.15
N VAL A 124 8.18 6.95 10.14
CA VAL A 124 8.63 5.94 9.18
C VAL A 124 7.46 5.57 8.25
N SER A 125 7.71 5.54 6.93
CA SER A 125 6.74 5.07 5.91
C SER A 125 7.44 4.21 4.85
N LEU A 126 6.86 3.07 4.49
CA LEU A 126 7.30 2.26 3.35
C LEU A 126 6.88 2.91 2.03
N ILE A 127 7.81 3.05 1.09
CA ILE A 127 7.46 3.35 -0.30
C ILE A 127 8.20 2.35 -1.18
N THR A 128 7.69 1.13 -1.24
CA THR A 128 8.10 0.18 -2.27
C THR A 128 7.20 0.36 -3.49
N LYS A 129 7.78 0.63 -4.66
CA LYS A 129 7.03 0.69 -5.92
C LYS A 129 6.28 -0.62 -6.23
N SER A 130 6.75 -1.75 -5.69
CA SER A 130 6.32 -3.11 -6.05
C SER A 130 5.82 -3.96 -4.85
N SER A 131 5.66 -3.39 -3.66
CA SER A 131 5.15 -4.14 -2.50
C SER A 131 4.13 -3.33 -1.73
N ILE A 132 3.21 -4.03 -1.08
CA ILE A 132 2.17 -3.40 -0.26
C ILE A 132 2.79 -2.68 0.95
N PRO A 133 2.24 -1.52 1.35
CA PRO A 133 2.73 -0.79 2.51
C PRO A 133 2.27 -1.45 3.83
N VAL A 134 2.99 -2.49 4.28
CA VAL A 134 2.60 -3.33 5.43
C VAL A 134 3.35 -3.02 6.73
N SER A 135 4.54 -2.39 6.71
CA SER A 135 5.41 -2.24 7.90
C SER A 135 4.88 -1.35 9.05
N ILE A 136 3.60 -0.97 8.99
CA ILE A 136 2.86 -0.16 9.93
C ILE A 136 2.87 -0.65 11.40
N GLY A 137 2.32 -1.86 11.59
CA GLY A 137 2.17 -2.51 12.89
C GLY A 137 3.51 -2.79 13.59
N LEU A 138 4.59 -2.86 12.81
CA LEU A 138 5.98 -3.08 13.23
C LEU A 138 6.58 -1.81 13.88
N ILE A 139 6.15 -0.62 13.46
CA ILE A 139 6.62 0.68 14.00
C ILE A 139 5.87 1.03 15.28
N LEU A 140 4.55 0.85 15.31
CA LEU A 140 3.75 1.18 16.50
C LEU A 140 4.19 0.37 17.72
N SER A 141 4.53 -0.91 17.53
CA SER A 141 4.96 -1.81 18.62
C SER A 141 6.35 -1.48 19.15
N GLY A 142 7.31 -1.13 18.28
CA GLY A 142 8.64 -0.68 18.70
C GLY A 142 8.62 0.64 19.46
N VAL A 143 7.80 1.59 19.02
CA VAL A 143 7.68 2.89 19.70
C VAL A 143 6.91 2.76 21.02
N TRP A 144 5.84 1.94 21.07
CA TRP A 144 5.10 1.67 22.31
C TRP A 144 5.97 0.98 23.37
N TYR A 145 6.81 0.01 22.97
CA TYR A 145 7.81 -0.61 23.85
C TYR A 145 8.82 0.41 24.42
N TYR A 146 9.27 1.36 23.60
CA TYR A 146 10.21 2.40 24.04
C TYR A 146 9.56 3.44 24.97
N THR A 147 8.31 3.85 24.69
CA THR A 147 7.61 4.87 25.50
C THR A 147 7.08 4.32 26.82
N SER A 148 6.66 3.05 26.87
CA SER A 148 6.21 2.39 28.12
C SER A 148 7.32 2.19 29.16
N GLN A 149 8.59 2.32 28.76
CA GLN A 149 9.73 2.33 29.69
C GLN A 149 9.98 3.72 30.31
N GLN A 150 9.36 4.77 29.80
CA GLN A 150 9.40 6.09 30.42
C GLN A 150 8.26 6.18 31.47
N LYS A 151 8.41 7.00 32.53
CA LYS A 151 7.56 6.96 33.73
C LYS A 151 6.48 8.07 33.79
N ALA A 152 6.21 8.77 32.69
CA ALA A 152 5.37 9.97 32.64
C ALA A 152 4.11 9.77 31.78
N LYS A 153 3.04 9.27 32.41
CA LYS A 153 1.78 8.82 31.79
C LYS A 153 1.10 9.80 30.83
N ASP A 154 1.11 11.12 31.09
CA ASP A 154 0.41 12.11 30.24
C ASP A 154 1.26 12.63 29.07
N PHE A 155 2.59 12.59 29.21
CA PHE A 155 3.51 12.82 28.10
C PHE A 155 3.47 11.64 27.12
N GLU A 156 3.38 10.42 27.66
CA GLU A 156 3.23 9.18 26.90
C GLU A 156 1.97 9.17 26.03
N LYS A 157 0.80 9.56 26.57
CA LYS A 157 -0.46 9.58 25.80
C LYS A 157 -0.44 10.52 24.61
N ARG A 158 0.04 11.76 24.79
CA ARG A 158 0.14 12.74 23.71
C ARG A 158 1.09 12.28 22.62
N LYS A 159 2.27 11.81 23.03
CA LYS A 159 3.28 11.28 22.11
C LYS A 159 2.76 10.07 21.33
N MET A 160 2.08 9.13 21.99
CA MET A 160 1.50 7.96 21.34
C MET A 160 0.37 8.30 20.37
N LYS A 161 -0.46 9.30 20.71
CA LYS A 161 -1.47 9.81 19.78
C LYS A 161 -0.80 10.38 18.52
N GLU A 162 0.22 11.21 18.67
CA GLU A 162 0.97 11.79 17.54
C GLU A 162 1.56 10.70 16.65
N ILE A 163 2.18 9.67 17.25
CA ILE A 163 2.76 8.53 16.52
C ILE A 163 1.68 7.76 15.75
N ARG A 164 0.51 7.54 16.37
CA ARG A 164 -0.62 6.85 15.74
C ARG A 164 -1.18 7.64 14.56
N ASP A 165 -1.37 8.95 14.74
CA ASP A 165 -1.90 9.81 13.69
C ASP A 165 -0.90 9.94 12.53
N GLN A 166 0.41 10.02 12.83
CA GLN A 166 1.48 9.96 11.83
C GLN A 166 1.49 8.63 11.07
N TYR A 167 1.28 7.50 11.76
CA TYR A 167 1.11 6.20 11.10
C TYR A 167 -0.02 6.27 10.07
N LEU A 168 -1.23 6.61 10.48
CA LEU A 168 -2.40 6.57 9.61
C LEU A 168 -2.21 7.47 8.38
N ASN A 169 -1.60 8.64 8.56
CA ASN A 169 -1.24 9.54 7.47
C ASN A 169 -0.18 8.91 6.53
N ASN A 170 0.86 8.31 7.08
CA ASN A 170 1.90 7.64 6.29
C ASN A 170 1.35 6.42 5.52
N LEU A 171 0.46 5.64 6.13
CA LEU A 171 -0.23 4.54 5.47
C LEU A 171 -1.02 5.04 4.26
N LYS A 172 -1.78 6.13 4.42
CA LYS A 172 -2.51 6.77 3.32
C LYS A 172 -1.58 7.15 2.17
N ILE A 173 -0.53 7.92 2.44
CA ILE A 173 0.46 8.35 1.44
C ILE A 173 1.10 7.15 0.73
N SER A 174 1.38 6.08 1.48
CA SER A 174 2.03 4.89 0.94
C SER A 174 1.09 4.10 0.03
N LEU A 175 -0.19 3.98 0.41
CA LEU A 175 -1.23 3.39 -0.44
C LEU A 175 -1.40 4.21 -1.73
N GLU A 176 -1.48 5.54 -1.64
CA GLU A 176 -1.58 6.43 -2.81
C GLU A 176 -0.42 6.24 -3.79
N LYS A 177 0.82 6.17 -3.27
CA LYS A 177 2.02 5.93 -4.11
C LYS A 177 2.04 4.53 -4.71
N TRP A 178 1.59 3.53 -3.96
CA TRP A 178 1.48 2.16 -4.45
C TRP A 178 0.44 2.04 -5.56
N VAL A 179 -0.74 2.66 -5.40
CA VAL A 179 -1.75 2.76 -6.47
C VAL A 179 -1.18 3.41 -7.71
N LYS A 180 -0.50 4.55 -7.56
CA LYS A 180 0.13 5.23 -8.70
C LYS A 180 1.13 4.34 -9.43
N SER A 181 1.92 3.55 -8.70
CA SER A 181 2.88 2.61 -9.30
C SER A 181 2.20 1.47 -10.06
N ILE A 182 1.03 1.01 -9.59
CA ILE A 182 0.18 0.03 -10.26
C ILE A 182 -0.36 0.59 -11.58
N GLU A 183 -0.87 1.82 -11.55
CA GLU A 183 -1.39 2.52 -12.73
C GLU A 183 -0.30 2.76 -13.77
N GLU A 184 0.85 3.30 -13.36
CA GLU A 184 2.00 3.54 -14.24
C GLU A 184 2.45 2.26 -14.95
N TYR A 185 2.58 1.15 -14.22
CA TYR A 185 2.98 -0.11 -14.84
C TYR A 185 1.94 -0.69 -15.79
N TYR A 186 0.65 -0.58 -15.43
CA TYR A 186 -0.42 -1.03 -16.31
C TYR A 186 -0.43 -0.24 -17.63
N ASP A 187 -0.34 1.08 -17.54
CA ASP A 187 -0.34 1.98 -18.69
C ASP A 187 0.89 1.72 -19.58
N GLU A 188 2.09 1.54 -19.00
CA GLU A 188 3.31 1.19 -19.74
C GLU A 188 3.14 -0.08 -20.61
N GLU A 189 2.56 -1.14 -20.05
CA GLU A 189 2.37 -2.40 -20.76
C GLU A 189 1.29 -2.28 -21.85
N VAL A 190 0.20 -1.56 -21.57
CA VAL A 190 -0.86 -1.31 -22.55
C VAL A 190 -0.36 -0.44 -23.69
N GLU A 191 0.38 0.64 -23.40
CA GLU A 191 0.99 1.48 -24.43
C GLU A 191 1.97 0.72 -25.31
N LYS A 192 2.74 -0.21 -24.72
CA LYS A 192 3.62 -1.09 -25.48
C LYS A 192 2.83 -1.94 -26.47
N LEU A 193 1.77 -2.59 -26.03
CA LEU A 193 0.89 -3.35 -26.92
C LEU A 193 0.27 -2.45 -28.00
N GLU A 194 -0.28 -1.29 -27.62
CA GLU A 194 -0.92 -0.39 -28.58
C GLU A 194 0.04 0.11 -29.66
N ARG A 195 1.32 0.33 -29.33
CA ARG A 195 2.36 0.63 -30.32
C ARG A 195 2.61 -0.56 -31.26
N GLU A 196 2.68 -1.78 -30.73
CA GLU A 196 2.86 -3.00 -31.54
C GLU A 196 1.68 -3.23 -32.49
N LEU A 197 0.44 -2.98 -32.03
CA LEU A 197 -0.76 -3.09 -32.85
C LEU A 197 -0.79 -2.07 -33.99
N LYS A 198 -0.41 -0.81 -33.73
CA LYS A 198 -0.39 0.26 -34.74
C LYS A 198 0.75 0.13 -35.76
N ASN A 199 1.87 -0.49 -35.37
CA ASN A 199 3.03 -0.70 -36.25
C ASN A 199 2.97 -2.03 -37.03
N GLY A 200 2.00 -2.90 -36.71
CA GLY A 200 1.75 -4.17 -37.38
C GLY A 200 0.60 -4.14 -38.39
N GLU A 201 -0.02 -2.98 -38.60
CA GLU A 201 -0.89 -2.64 -39.74
C GLU A 201 -0.04 -2.14 -40.92
#